data_AF-A0A376FG30-F1
#
_entry.id   AF-A0A376FG30-F1
#
_cell.length_a   1.000
_cell.length_b   1.000
_cell.length_c   1.000
_cell.angle_alpha   90.00
_cell.angle_beta   90.00
_cell.angle_gamma   90.00
#
_symmetry.space_group_name_H-M   'P 1'
#
loop_
_entity.id
_entity.type
_entity.pdbx_description
1 polymer ?
#
loop_
_entity_poly.entity_id
_entity_poly.type
_entity_poly.pdbx_seq_one_letter_code
_entity_poly.pdbx_strand_id
1 'polypeptide(L)'
;MTSAALAGHPFGTVITEETLKQTFAPLQQWEDKYRQLILLGKQLPALSDDLKAQAKEIAGCENRVWLGVSVSGEKLHFFGDSEGRIVRGLLAVLLTAVEGKSRGGIADAFAAGVI
;
A
#
# COMPACT_ATOMS: atom_id res chain seq x y z
N MET A 1 -6.53 -12.13 -18.82
CA MET A 1 -7.43 -10.97 -18.96
C MET A 1 -7.34 -10.16 -17.68
N THR A 2 -6.37 -9.25 -17.63
CA THR A 2 -6.16 -8.35 -16.49
C THR A 2 -7.33 -7.36 -16.51
N SER A 3 -8.22 -7.46 -15.52
CA SER A 3 -9.15 -6.37 -15.26
C SER A 3 -8.32 -5.09 -15.16
N ALA A 4 -8.75 -4.03 -15.85
CA ALA A 4 -8.17 -2.69 -15.72
C ALA A 4 -8.43 -2.22 -14.28
N ALA A 5 -7.61 -2.71 -13.36
CA ALA A 5 -7.69 -2.37 -11.95
C ALA A 5 -7.47 -0.86 -11.87
N LEU A 6 -8.53 -0.17 -11.44
CA LEU A 6 -8.55 1.25 -11.16
C LEU A 6 -7.30 1.59 -10.32
N ALA A 7 -6.41 2.43 -10.83
CA ALA A 7 -5.18 2.85 -10.14
C ALA A 7 -4.18 1.72 -9.78
N GLY A 8 -3.85 0.86 -10.75
CA GLY A 8 -2.91 -0.26 -10.53
C GLY A 8 -1.53 0.14 -9.98
N HIS A 9 -0.97 -0.71 -9.13
CA HIS A 9 0.33 -0.52 -8.46
C HIS A 9 1.11 -1.85 -8.34
N PRO A 10 2.45 -1.83 -8.11
CA PRO A 10 3.25 -3.05 -8.07
C PRO A 10 3.16 -3.84 -6.75
N PHE A 11 2.61 -3.26 -5.69
CA PHE A 11 2.58 -3.84 -4.35
C PHE A 11 1.63 -5.05 -4.25
N GLY A 12 2.09 -6.15 -3.66
CA GLY A 12 1.35 -7.40 -3.52
C GLY A 12 1.31 -8.27 -4.78
N THR A 13 1.88 -7.79 -5.90
CA THR A 13 1.98 -8.53 -7.16
C THR A 13 3.43 -8.68 -7.61
N VAL A 14 4.09 -7.56 -7.93
CA VAL A 14 5.51 -7.52 -8.34
C VAL A 14 6.42 -7.35 -7.13
N ILE A 15 6.03 -6.47 -6.20
CA ILE A 15 6.72 -6.25 -4.92
C ILE A 15 5.95 -7.04 -3.87
N THR A 16 6.53 -8.13 -3.40
CA THR A 16 5.88 -9.04 -2.44
C THR A 16 6.35 -8.78 -1.01
N GLU A 17 5.67 -9.38 -0.03
CA GLU A 17 6.11 -9.36 1.37
C GLU A 17 7.56 -9.90 1.51
N GLU A 18 7.93 -10.91 0.72
CA GLU A 18 9.29 -11.45 0.68
C GLU A 18 10.29 -10.41 0.14
N THR A 19 9.94 -9.72 -0.96
CA THR A 19 10.78 -8.63 -1.50
C THR A 19 11.00 -7.54 -0.45
N LEU A 20 9.97 -7.16 0.30
CA LEU A 20 10.09 -6.19 1.38
C LEU A 20 11.02 -6.70 2.50
N LYS A 21 10.85 -7.94 2.94
CA LYS A 21 11.73 -8.55 3.96
C LYS A 21 13.18 -8.55 3.49
N GLN A 22 13.47 -8.98 2.27
CA GLN A 22 14.83 -8.98 1.71
C GLN A 22 15.43 -7.57 1.59
N THR A 23 14.59 -6.58 1.27
CA THR A 23 15.01 -5.17 1.12
C THR A 23 15.31 -4.51 2.47
N PHE A 24 14.48 -4.77 3.49
CA PHE A 24 14.57 -4.10 4.79
C PHE A 24 15.41 -4.85 5.82
N ALA A 25 15.54 -6.19 5.74
CA ALA A 25 16.31 -7.00 6.68
C ALA A 25 17.79 -6.59 6.85
N PRO A 26 18.55 -6.24 5.79
CA PRO A 26 19.95 -5.86 5.96
C PRO A 26 20.13 -4.45 6.56
N LEU A 27 19.08 -3.62 6.57
CA LEU A 27 19.16 -2.23 7.04
C LEU A 27 19.18 -2.21 8.58
N GLN A 28 20.34 -1.85 9.14
CA GLN A 28 20.52 -1.78 10.60
C GLN A 28 20.18 -0.40 11.16
N GLN A 29 20.58 0.66 10.45
CA GLN A 29 20.36 2.05 10.89
C GLN A 29 18.93 2.50 10.58
N TRP A 30 18.36 3.33 11.46
CA TRP A 30 16.98 3.79 11.30
C TRP A 30 16.87 4.78 10.13
N GLU A 31 17.92 5.56 9.87
CA GLU A 31 18.02 6.49 8.74
C GLU A 31 17.94 5.75 7.40
N ASP A 32 18.54 4.56 7.31
CA ASP A 32 18.52 3.73 6.10
C ASP A 32 17.11 3.18 5.86
N LYS A 33 16.43 2.69 6.91
CA LYS A 33 15.03 2.26 6.83
C LYS A 33 14.12 3.41 6.41
N TYR A 34 14.36 4.60 6.97
CA TYR A 34 13.61 5.80 6.64
C TYR A 34 13.81 6.20 5.16
N ARG A 35 15.05 6.23 4.68
CA ARG A 35 15.37 6.47 3.26
C ARG A 35 14.73 5.41 2.36
N GLN A 36 14.77 4.14 2.76
CA GLN A 36 14.19 3.05 1.98
C GLN A 36 12.68 3.16 1.87
N LEU A 37 11.97 3.57 2.92
CA LEU A 37 10.53 3.87 2.86
C LEU A 37 10.22 4.97 1.84
N ILE A 38 11.02 6.04 1.80
CA ILE A 38 10.84 7.10 0.80
C ILE A 38 11.02 6.53 -0.62
N LEU A 39 12.05 5.70 -0.84
CA LEU A 39 12.29 5.07 -2.14
C LEU A 39 11.16 4.13 -2.55
N LEU A 40 10.62 3.36 -1.60
CA LEU A 40 9.47 2.49 -1.82
C LEU A 40 8.23 3.31 -2.22
N GLY A 41 7.95 4.40 -1.51
CA GLY A 41 6.81 5.28 -1.79
C GLY A 41 6.84 5.92 -3.18
N LYS A 42 8.03 6.09 -3.79
CA LYS A 42 8.17 6.58 -5.17
C LYS A 42 7.63 5.60 -6.22
N GLN A 43 7.52 4.31 -5.89
CA GLN A 43 7.00 3.29 -6.79
C GLN A 43 5.47 3.19 -6.74
N LEU A 44 4.83 3.84 -5.77
CA LEU A 44 3.38 4.02 -5.76
C LEU A 44 3.01 5.09 -6.79
N PRO A 45 2.13 4.82 -7.77
CA PRO A 45 1.66 5.85 -8.70
C PRO A 45 0.91 6.95 -7.97
N ALA A 46 1.02 8.19 -8.47
CA ALA A 46 0.19 9.28 -7.96
C ALA A 46 -1.27 9.06 -8.38
N LEU A 47 -2.22 9.35 -7.49
CA LEU A 47 -3.64 9.32 -7.84
C LEU A 47 -4.04 10.61 -8.56
N SER A 48 -4.85 10.47 -9.62
CA SER A 48 -5.55 11.62 -10.20
C SER A 48 -6.59 12.16 -9.23
N ASP A 49 -7.02 13.40 -9.42
CA ASP A 49 -8.01 14.03 -8.53
C ASP A 49 -9.35 13.29 -8.58
N ASP A 50 -9.75 12.76 -9.73
CA ASP A 50 -10.95 11.92 -9.88
C ASP A 50 -10.89 10.65 -9.02
N LEU A 51 -9.69 10.05 -8.91
CA LEU A 51 -9.48 8.85 -8.11
C LEU A 51 -9.41 9.19 -6.61
N LYS A 52 -8.83 10.35 -6.26
CA LYS A 52 -8.84 10.85 -4.87
C LYS A 52 -10.26 11.14 -4.41
N ALA A 53 -11.12 11.67 -5.29
CA ALA A 53 -12.53 11.92 -4.98
C ALA A 53 -13.34 10.62 -4.74
N GLN A 54 -12.92 9.51 -5.35
CA GLN A 54 -13.51 8.18 -5.15
C GLN A 54 -12.91 7.45 -3.93
N ALA A 55 -11.74 7.86 -3.46
CA ALA A 55 -11.09 7.32 -2.29
C ALA A 55 -11.59 7.98 -1.00
N LYS A 56 -11.43 7.30 0.13
CA LYS A 56 -11.67 7.89 1.43
C LYS A 56 -10.43 8.66 1.88
N GLU A 57 -10.59 9.95 2.19
CA GLU A 57 -9.55 10.72 2.88
C GLU A 57 -9.49 10.28 4.35
N ILE A 58 -8.30 9.91 4.81
CA ILE A 58 -8.04 9.50 6.18
C ILE A 58 -7.69 10.75 7.00
N ALA A 59 -8.64 11.20 7.82
CA ALA A 59 -8.45 12.33 8.71
C ALA A 59 -7.49 11.98 9.88
N GLY A 60 -6.77 12.99 10.38
CA GLY A 60 -5.90 12.87 11.56
C GLY A 60 -4.42 12.62 11.26
N CYS A 61 -4.04 12.48 9.99
CA CYS A 61 -2.64 12.52 9.58
C CYS A 61 -2.18 13.98 9.38
N GLU A 62 -0.92 14.29 9.74
CA GLU A 62 -0.31 15.60 9.48
C GLU A 62 -0.30 15.93 7.98
N ASN A 63 -0.09 14.91 7.15
CA ASN A 63 -0.20 14.99 5.70
C ASN A 63 -1.49 14.30 5.24
N ARG A 64 -2.12 14.80 4.17
CA ARG A 64 -3.30 14.15 3.60
C ARG A 64 -2.99 12.76 3.09
N VAL A 65 -3.93 11.84 3.28
CA VAL A 65 -3.85 10.44 2.87
C VAL A 65 -5.19 10.03 2.29
N TRP A 66 -5.17 9.36 1.14
CA TRP A 66 -6.35 8.79 0.51
C TRP A 66 -6.18 7.28 0.39
N LEU A 67 -7.23 6.53 0.74
CA LEU A 67 -7.28 5.09 0.57
C LEU A 67 -8.63 4.71 -0.03
N GLY A 68 -8.58 4.06 -1.19
CA GLY A 68 -9.71 3.47 -1.88
C GLY A 68 -9.60 1.96 -1.92
N VAL A 69 -10.75 1.32 -2.14
CA VAL A 69 -10.84 -0.12 -2.34
C VAL A 69 -11.83 -0.41 -3.46
N SER A 70 -11.43 -1.28 -4.38
CA SER A 70 -12.27 -1.84 -5.42
C SER A 70 -12.41 -3.35 -5.20
N VAL A 71 -13.62 -3.87 -5.41
CA VAL A 71 -13.92 -5.29 -5.19
C VAL A 71 -14.04 -5.97 -6.54
N SER A 72 -13.23 -7.00 -6.77
CA SER A 72 -13.27 -7.83 -7.98
C SER A 72 -13.50 -9.29 -7.61
N GLY A 73 -14.77 -9.71 -7.58
CA GLY A 73 -15.17 -11.01 -7.05
C GLY A 73 -14.91 -11.07 -5.55
N GLU A 74 -14.12 -12.06 -5.11
CA GLU A 74 -13.75 -12.21 -3.70
C GLU A 74 -12.48 -11.45 -3.30
N LYS A 75 -11.75 -10.90 -4.27
CA LYS A 75 -10.49 -10.20 -4.03
C LYS A 75 -10.70 -8.70 -3.90
N LEU A 76 -9.95 -8.09 -3.01
CA LEU A 76 -9.92 -6.65 -2.80
C LEU A 76 -8.67 -6.06 -3.47
N HIS A 77 -8.88 -5.04 -4.29
CA HIS A 77 -7.82 -4.19 -4.84
C HIS A 77 -7.81 -2.89 -4.06
N PHE A 78 -6.70 -2.56 -3.42
CA PHE A 78 -6.55 -1.30 -2.70
C PHE A 78 -5.75 -0.32 -3.56
N PHE A 79 -6.03 0.97 -3.39
CA PHE A 79 -5.24 2.03 -4.02
C PHE A 79 -5.22 3.24 -3.10
N GLY A 80 -4.18 4.06 -3.20
CA GLY A 80 -4.05 5.21 -2.31
C GLY A 80 -2.91 6.13 -2.67
N ASP A 81 -2.89 7.28 -2.02
CA ASP A 81 -1.81 8.27 -2.15
C ASP A 81 -1.63 9.04 -0.84
N SER A 82 -0.49 9.70 -0.66
CA SER A 82 -0.26 10.65 0.41
C SER A 82 0.66 11.77 -0.05
N GLU A 83 0.42 12.97 0.49
CA GLU A 83 1.33 14.11 0.33
C GLU A 83 2.64 13.92 1.11
N GLY A 84 2.59 13.11 2.18
CA GLY A 84 3.74 12.78 3.00
C GLY A 84 4.57 11.67 2.37
N ARG A 85 5.84 11.93 2.07
CA ARG A 85 6.74 10.94 1.45
C ARG A 85 6.90 9.66 2.28
N ILE A 86 6.96 9.80 3.60
CA ILE A 86 7.08 8.65 4.52
C ILE A 86 5.78 7.89 4.63
N VAL A 87 4.67 8.60 4.76
CA VAL A 87 3.34 7.99 4.83
C VAL A 87 3.03 7.24 3.53
N ARG A 88 3.47 7.76 2.37
CA ARG A 88 3.40 7.07 1.08
C ARG A 88 4.21 5.76 1.06
N GLY A 89 5.39 5.75 1.70
CA GLY A 89 6.19 4.54 1.89
C GLY A 89 5.51 3.50 2.79
N LEU A 90 4.92 3.93 3.90
CA LEU A 90 4.17 3.05 4.79
C LEU A 90 2.90 2.50 4.12
N LEU A 91 2.22 3.34 3.33
CA LEU A 91 1.09 2.94 2.51
C LEU A 91 1.48 1.84 1.51
N ALA A 92 2.64 1.95 0.85
CA ALA A 92 3.15 0.90 -0.03
C ALA A 92 3.39 -0.44 0.70
N VAL A 93 3.90 -0.41 1.93
CA VAL A 93 4.03 -1.61 2.77
C VAL A 93 2.65 -2.21 3.08
N LEU A 94 1.70 -1.39 3.52
CA LEU A 94 0.33 -1.82 3.80
C LEU A 94 -0.33 -2.46 2.57
N LEU A 95 -0.27 -1.78 1.42
CA LEU A 95 -0.81 -2.29 0.16
C LEU A 95 -0.20 -3.64 -0.21
N THR A 96 1.11 -3.82 0.01
CA THR A 96 1.77 -5.11 -0.24
C THR A 96 1.19 -6.24 0.59
N ALA A 97 0.78 -5.95 1.83
CA ALA A 97 0.23 -6.93 2.74
C ALA A 97 -1.26 -7.22 2.52
N VAL A 98 -2.05 -6.29 1.97
CA VAL A 98 -3.52 -6.48 1.82
C VAL A 98 -3.97 -6.78 0.39
N GLU A 99 -3.17 -6.46 -0.61
CA GLU A 99 -3.57 -6.53 -2.02
C GLU A 99 -3.96 -7.95 -2.44
N GLY A 100 -5.10 -8.06 -3.12
CA GLY A 100 -5.60 -9.33 -3.66
C GLY A 100 -6.15 -10.31 -2.63
N LYS A 101 -6.13 -9.96 -1.33
CA LYS A 101 -6.74 -10.77 -0.26
C LYS A 101 -8.26 -10.59 -0.23
N SER A 102 -8.96 -11.59 0.30
CA SER A 102 -10.40 -11.49 0.59
C SER A 102 -10.64 -10.80 1.92
N ARG A 103 -11.88 -10.38 2.18
CA ARG A 103 -12.26 -9.78 3.48
C ARG A 103 -11.90 -10.70 4.66
N GLY A 104 -12.17 -12.00 4.54
CA GLY A 104 -11.80 -13.00 5.54
C GLY A 104 -10.28 -13.12 5.67
N GLY A 105 -9.56 -13.23 4.55
CA GLY A 105 -8.09 -13.34 4.58
C GLY A 105 -7.38 -12.13 5.18
N ILE A 106 -7.94 -10.91 5.05
CA ILE A 106 -7.43 -9.72 5.74
C ILE A 106 -7.70 -9.81 7.25
N ALA A 107 -8.92 -10.18 7.67
CA ALA A 107 -9.26 -10.32 9.08
C ALA A 107 -8.36 -11.35 9.78
N ASP A 108 -8.09 -12.48 9.12
CA ASP A 108 -7.21 -13.53 9.63
C ASP A 108 -5.76 -13.04 9.75
N ALA A 109 -5.28 -12.26 8.77
CA ALA A 109 -3.93 -11.69 8.81
C ALA A 109 -3.73 -10.69 9.98
N PHE A 110 -4.73 -9.86 10.26
CA PHE A 110 -4.74 -8.99 11.45
C PHE A 110 -4.76 -9.81 12.74
N ALA A 111 -5.59 -10.85 12.82
CA ALA A 111 -5.66 -11.72 13.99
C ALA A 111 -4.33 -12.46 14.26
N ALA A 112 -3.59 -12.80 13.20
CA ALA A 112 -2.28 -13.43 13.28
C ALA A 112 -1.12 -12.44 13.55
N GLY A 113 -1.38 -11.13 13.62
CA GLY A 113 -0.35 -10.10 13.81
C GLY A 113 0.60 -9.95 12.62
N VAL A 114 0.14 -10.32 11.42
CA VAL A 114 0.91 -10.20 10.17
C VAL A 114 0.73 -8.80 9.57
N ILE A 115 -0.37 -8.13 9.92
CA ILE A 115 -0.72 -6.74 9.58
C ILE A 115 -1.14 -6.05 10.88
#